data_AF-A0A2H9RN49-F1
#
_entry.id   AF-A0A2H9RN49-F1
#
_cell.length_a   1.000
_cell.length_b   1.000
_cell.length_c   1.000
_cell.angle_alpha   90.00
_cell.angle_beta   90.00
_cell.angle_gamma   90.00
#
_symmetry.space_group_name_H-M   'P 1'
#
loop_
_entity.id
_entity.type
_entity.pdbx_description
1 polymer ?
#
loop_
_entity_poly.entity_id
_entity_poly.type
_entity_poly.pdbx_seq_one_letter_code
_entity_poly.pdbx_strand_id
1 'polypeptide(L)' 'MVKQLQKGKEDVSSVAEEVETALEMKVEEILEGAIKRAKANGRRTLQARDL' A
#
# COMPACT_ATOMS: atom_id res chain seq x y z
N MET A 1 -12.83 4.28 -3.82
CA MET A 1 -11.55 3.57 -4.02
C MET A 1 -11.73 2.24 -4.75
N VAL A 2 -12.34 1.19 -4.18
CA VAL A 2 -12.49 -0.13 -4.87
C VAL A 2 -13.31 -0.05 -6.17
N LYS A 3 -14.43 0.68 -6.20
CA LYS A 3 -15.22 0.91 -7.43
C LYS A 3 -14.41 1.57 -8.56
N GLN A 4 -13.50 2.48 -8.23
CA GLN A 4 -12.64 3.14 -9.22
C GLN A 4 -11.57 2.20 -9.78
N LEU A 5 -11.07 1.27 -8.97
CA LEU A 5 -10.10 0.25 -9.41
C LEU A 5 -10.72 -0.76 -10.40
N GLN A 6 -12.04 -0.96 -10.33
CA GLN A 6 -12.79 -1.89 -11.16
C GLN A 6 -13.08 -1.40 -12.59
N LYS A 7 -12.70 -0.15 -12.94
CA LYS A 7 -12.74 0.42 -14.31
C LYS A 7 -14.03 0.14 -15.08
N GLY A 8 -15.18 0.30 -14.43
CA GLY A 8 -16.50 0.12 -15.06
C GLY A 8 -17.07 -1.30 -15.03
N LYS A 9 -16.39 -2.27 -14.40
CA LYS A 9 -16.92 -3.61 -14.09
C LYS A 9 -17.13 -3.76 -12.60
N GLU A 10 -18.20 -3.14 -12.07
CA GLU A 10 -18.47 -3.06 -10.63
C GLU A 10 -18.99 -4.40 -10.04
N ASP A 11 -18.25 -5.49 -10.26
CA ASP A 11 -18.62 -6.84 -9.81
C ASP A 11 -18.48 -7.01 -8.28
N VAL A 12 -17.56 -6.26 -7.66
CA VAL A 12 -17.36 -6.17 -6.21
C VAL A 12 -18.06 -4.92 -5.68
N SER A 13 -19.17 -5.10 -4.97
CA SER A 13 -20.02 -4.02 -4.47
C SER A 13 -19.72 -3.57 -3.04
N SER A 14 -19.09 -4.44 -2.24
CA SER A 14 -18.80 -4.23 -0.82
C SER A 14 -17.38 -4.68 -0.45
N VAL A 15 -16.84 -4.14 0.64
CA VAL A 15 -15.53 -4.49 1.20
C VAL A 15 -15.76 -5.10 2.58
N ALA A 16 -15.20 -6.29 2.84
CA ALA A 16 -15.28 -6.93 4.15
C ALA A 16 -14.33 -6.25 5.16
N GLU A 17 -14.65 -6.31 6.45
CA GLU A 17 -13.83 -5.68 7.51
C GLU A 17 -12.38 -6.23 7.53
N GLU A 18 -12.20 -7.52 7.29
CA GLU A 18 -10.87 -8.15 7.25
C GLU A 18 -9.92 -7.54 6.20
N VAL A 19 -10.46 -6.88 5.17
CA VAL A 19 -9.67 -6.20 4.15
C VAL A 19 -8.89 -5.03 4.74
N GLU A 20 -9.42 -4.36 5.77
CA GLU A 20 -8.72 -3.28 6.46
C GLU A 20 -7.42 -3.78 7.08
N THR A 21 -7.50 -4.84 7.88
CA THR A 21 -6.34 -5.46 8.51
C THR A 21 -5.33 -5.98 7.48
N ALA A 22 -5.81 -6.63 6.42
CA ALA A 22 -4.95 -7.15 5.37
C ALA A 22 -4.20 -6.03 4.63
N LEU A 23 -4.87 -4.90 4.36
CA LEU A 23 -4.25 -3.73 3.74
C LEU A 23 -3.21 -3.10 4.65
N GLU A 24 -3.49 -2.98 5.95
CA GLU A 24 -2.54 -2.42 6.92
C GLU A 24 -1.25 -3.24 6.98
N MET A 25 -1.37 -4.57 7.13
CA MET A 25 -0.22 -5.47 7.11
C MET A 25 0.59 -5.35 5.81
N LYS A 26 -0.09 -5.23 4.67
CA LYS A 26 0.60 -5.12 3.38
C LYS A 26 1.33 -3.79 3.22
N VAL A 27 0.71 -2.70 3.67
CA VAL A 27 1.33 -1.37 3.64
C VAL A 27 2.53 -1.32 4.58
N GLU A 28 2.44 -1.90 5.77
CA GLU A 28 3.55 -1.99 6.72
C GLU A 28 4.76 -2.71 6.09
N GLU A 29 4.55 -3.87 5.46
CA GLU A 29 5.62 -4.61 4.76
C GLU A 29 6.31 -3.75 3.67
N ILE A 30 5.52 -3.03 2.88
CA ILE A 30 6.04 -2.13 1.84
C ILE A 30 6.86 -1.00 2.47
N LEU A 31 6.35 -0.37 3.52
CA LEU A 31 7.01 0.73 4.21
C LEU A 31 8.31 0.28 4.89
N GLU A 32 8.36 -0.91 5.48
CA GLU A 32 9.60 -1.46 6.03
C GLU A 32 10.69 -1.63 4.97
N GLY A 33 10.34 -2.20 3.82
CA GLY A 33 11.24 -2.33 2.68
C GLY A 33 11.72 -0.97 2.18
N ALA A 34 10.81 0.00 2.12
CA ALA A 34 11.12 1.34 1.69
C ALA A 34 12.04 2.09 2.66
N ILE A 35 11.81 1.94 3.97
CA ILE A 35 12.67 2.52 4.99
C ILE A 35 14.09 1.94 4.90
N LYS A 36 14.22 0.62 4.65
CA LYS A 36 15.54 -0.02 4.43
C LYS A 36 16.25 0.61 3.22
N ARG A 37 15.56 0.78 2.10
CA ARG A 37 16.10 1.42 0.89
C ARG A 37 16.47 2.89 1.11
N ALA A 38 15.63 3.67 1.79
CA ALA A 38 15.91 5.06 2.10
C ALA A 38 17.17 5.20 2.97
N LYS A 39 17.28 4.38 4.03
CA LYS A 39 18.45 4.34 4.92
C LYS A 39 19.72 3.96 4.18
N ALA A 40 19.67 2.91 3.35
CA ALA A 40 20.81 2.47 2.55
C ALA A 40 21.31 3.57 1.58
N ASN A 41 20.42 4.46 1.15
CA ASN A 41 20.73 5.60 0.29
C ASN A 41 21.03 6.90 1.06
N GLY A 42 21.20 6.85 2.39
CA GLY A 42 21.49 8.02 3.22
C GLY A 42 20.35 9.04 3.33
N ARG A 43 19.12 8.66 2.94
CA ARG A 43 17.95 9.54 2.98
C ARG A 43 17.32 9.52 4.37
N ARG A 44 16.88 10.69 4.83
CA ARG A 44 16.09 10.86 6.07
C ARG A 44 14.59 11.02 5.82
N THR A 45 14.19 11.03 4.55
CA THR A 45 12.80 11.19 4.10
C THR A 45 12.50 10.05 3.15
N LEU A 46 11.39 9.35 3.37
CA LEU A 46 10.91 8.29 2.47
C LEU A 46 10.45 8.93 1.16
N GLN A 47 10.97 8.46 0.03
CA GLN A 47 10.57 8.95 -1.30
C GLN A 47 9.80 7.87 -2.05
N ALA A 48 9.06 8.28 -3.09
CA ALA A 48 8.33 7.34 -3.93
C ALA A 48 9.22 6.27 -4.58
N ARG A 49 10.50 6.58 -4.87
CA ARG A 49 11.48 5.61 -5.38
C ARG A 49 11.95 4.59 -4.34
N ASP A 50 11.70 4.87 -3.07
CA ASP A 50 11.99 3.96 -1.98
C ASP A 50 10.83 2.98 -1.79
N LEU A 51 9.59 3.28 -2.19
CA LEU A 51 8.49 2.30 -2.21
C LEU A 51 8.76 1.21 -3.26
#